data_AF-A0A9Q7BG45-F1
#
_entry.id   AF-A0A9Q7BG45-F1
#
_cell.length_a   1.000
_cell.length_b   1.000
_cell.length_c   1.000
_cell.angle_alpha   90.00
_cell.angle_beta   90.00
_cell.angle_gamma   90.00
#
_symmetry.space_group_name_H-M   'P 1'
#
loop_
_entity.id
_entity.type
_entity.pdbx_description
1 polymer ?
#
loop_
_entity_poly.entity_id
_entity_poly.type
_entity_poly.pdbx_seq_one_letter_code
_entity_poly.pdbx_strand_id
1 'polypeptide(L)'
;MRTLPYAFLAFLFCLGLTPAAAADAALAAQQVIEKQIQAFLHDDADAAYSFAAPGIAAKFPDKDAFFAMVKKSYQPVYHPGNYAFGRSKSESDDAVLYQEVLITGRDGQDWSAIYQLARQPDGGYKINGVQIVPNTTSKGI
;
A
#
# COMPACT_ATOMS: atom_id res chain seq x y z
N MET A 1 -8.76 -36.80 58.59
CA MET A 1 -7.66 -35.83 58.66
C MET A 1 -6.48 -36.46 57.92
N ARG A 2 -6.07 -36.05 56.71
CA ARG A 2 -5.61 -34.73 56.26
C ARG A 2 -5.86 -34.58 54.75
N THR A 3 -6.19 -33.37 54.32
CA THR A 3 -6.47 -32.94 52.95
C THR A 3 -5.31 -32.11 52.36
N LEU A 4 -5.33 -32.00 51.01
CA LEU A 4 -4.77 -30.96 50.10
C LEU A 4 -3.26 -31.03 49.73
N PRO A 5 -2.80 -30.42 48.60
CA PRO A 5 -3.52 -29.69 47.54
C PRO A 5 -3.10 -29.97 46.07
N TYR A 6 -4.00 -29.57 45.16
CA TYR A 6 -3.79 -28.98 43.82
C TYR A 6 -2.40 -29.02 43.16
N ALA A 7 -2.36 -29.62 41.97
CA ALA A 7 -1.40 -29.26 40.92
C ALA A 7 -2.14 -29.19 39.58
N PHE A 8 -2.94 -28.14 39.38
CA PHE A 8 -3.45 -27.77 38.06
C PHE A 8 -2.43 -26.80 37.45
N LEU A 9 -1.45 -27.34 36.73
CA LEU A 9 -0.45 -26.56 36.01
C LEU A 9 -1.11 -26.01 34.74
N ALA A 10 -1.70 -24.82 34.83
CA ALA A 10 -2.17 -24.09 33.66
C ALA A 10 -0.95 -23.47 32.94
N PHE A 11 -0.42 -24.17 31.94
CA PHE A 11 0.56 -23.61 31.01
C PHE A 11 -0.18 -22.81 29.92
N LEU A 12 -0.48 -21.55 30.22
CA LEU A 12 -1.03 -20.62 29.25
C LEU A 12 0.13 -19.91 28.53
N PHE A 13 0.70 -20.62 27.56
CA PHE A 13 1.69 -20.08 26.64
C PHE A 13 0.94 -19.34 25.52
N CYS A 14 0.53 -18.10 25.79
CA CYS A 14 0.13 -17.17 24.74
C CYS A 14 1.39 -16.71 24.00
N LEU A 15 1.84 -17.51 23.04
CA LEU A 15 2.96 -17.19 22.18
C LEU A 15 2.52 -16.23 21.07
N GLY A 16 2.90 -14.96 21.23
CA GLY A 16 3.20 -14.00 20.15
C GLY A 16 2.11 -13.68 19.14
N LEU A 17 1.23 -12.73 19.46
CA LEU A 17 0.80 -11.78 18.42
C LEU A 17 1.91 -10.74 18.30
N THR A 18 2.59 -10.67 17.15
CA THR A 18 3.55 -9.59 16.84
C THR A 18 2.92 -8.57 15.88
N PRO A 19 2.08 -7.64 16.35
CA PRO A 19 1.51 -6.59 15.52
C PRO A 19 2.52 -5.50 15.10
N ALA A 20 3.73 -5.48 15.67
CA ALA A 20 4.72 -4.43 15.42
C ALA A 20 5.29 -4.45 13.99
N ALA A 21 5.73 -5.61 13.49
CA ALA A 21 6.33 -5.72 12.16
C ALA A 21 5.35 -5.35 11.03
N ALA A 22 4.09 -5.79 11.15
CA ALA A 22 3.04 -5.46 10.19
C ALA A 22 2.71 -3.95 10.17
N ALA A 23 2.78 -3.27 11.31
CA ALA A 23 2.58 -1.83 11.39
C ALA A 23 3.72 -1.05 10.71
N ASP A 24 4.97 -1.49 10.90
CA ASP A 24 6.15 -0.90 10.25
C ASP A 24 6.10 -1.06 8.73
N ALA A 25 5.74 -2.25 8.24
CA ALA A 25 5.60 -2.52 6.82
C ALA A 25 4.50 -1.66 6.16
N ALA A 26 3.34 -1.53 6.83
CA ALA A 26 2.26 -0.66 6.35
C ALA A 26 2.72 0.80 6.25
N LEU A 27 3.43 1.31 7.26
CA LEU A 27 3.96 2.67 7.25
C LEU A 27 4.95 2.87 6.09
N ALA A 28 5.85 1.91 5.85
CA ALA A 28 6.80 1.97 4.75
C ALA A 28 6.09 2.02 3.38
N ALA A 29 5.02 1.24 3.20
CA ALA A 29 4.22 1.29 1.98
C ALA A 29 3.56 2.66 1.78
N GLN A 30 2.92 3.20 2.83
CA GLN A 30 2.27 4.51 2.80
C GLN A 30 3.26 5.61 2.43
N GLN A 31 4.46 5.62 3.01
CA GLN A 31 5.50 6.61 2.71
C GLN A 31 5.96 6.56 1.25
N VAL A 32 6.13 5.37 0.67
CA VAL A 32 6.52 5.23 -0.75
C VAL A 32 5.41 5.75 -1.67
N ILE A 33 4.15 5.39 -1.37
CA ILE A 33 3.00 5.83 -2.16
C ILE A 33 2.80 7.34 -2.06
N GLU A 34 2.89 7.90 -0.85
CA GLU A 34 2.78 9.33 -0.61
C GLU A 34 3.82 10.10 -1.42
N LYS A 35 5.10 9.68 -1.38
CA LYS A 35 6.14 10.34 -2.17
C LYS A 35 5.88 10.26 -3.68
N GLN A 36 5.33 9.15 -4.17
CA GLN A 36 4.95 9.06 -5.58
C GLN A 36 3.79 10.00 -5.92
N ILE A 37 2.75 10.07 -5.08
CA ILE A 37 1.63 11.01 -5.27
C ILE A 37 2.13 12.46 -5.24
N GLN A 38 3.05 12.80 -4.32
CA GLN A 38 3.66 14.13 -4.29
C GLN A 38 4.46 14.43 -5.57
N ALA A 39 5.19 13.45 -6.11
CA ALA A 39 5.87 13.63 -7.40
C ALA A 39 4.88 13.85 -8.54
N PHE A 40 3.74 13.14 -8.55
CA PHE A 40 2.66 13.36 -9.51
C PHE A 40 2.08 14.79 -9.44
N LEU A 41 1.82 15.29 -8.23
CA LEU A 41 1.30 16.65 -8.01
C LEU A 41 2.26 17.76 -8.46
N HIS A 42 3.57 17.48 -8.49
CA HIS A 42 4.60 18.41 -8.95
C HIS A 42 5.03 18.17 -10.41
N ASP A 43 4.34 17.30 -11.14
CA ASP A 43 4.72 16.89 -12.50
C ASP A 43 6.14 16.31 -12.63
N ASP A 44 6.68 15.75 -11.54
CA ASP A 44 8.02 15.18 -11.47
C ASP A 44 8.01 13.71 -11.89
N ALA A 45 8.14 13.50 -13.20
CA ALA A 45 8.17 12.16 -13.81
C ALA A 45 9.36 11.32 -13.31
N ASP A 46 10.53 11.93 -13.12
CA ASP A 46 11.75 11.25 -12.68
C ASP A 46 11.59 10.71 -11.26
N ALA A 47 11.15 11.56 -10.32
CA ALA A 47 10.89 11.15 -8.95
C ALA A 47 9.79 10.07 -8.90
N ALA A 48 8.69 10.27 -9.62
CA ALA A 48 7.59 9.31 -9.63
C ALA A 48 7.99 7.93 -10.18
N TYR A 49 8.79 7.93 -11.27
CA TYR A 49 9.32 6.72 -11.88
C TYR A 49 10.32 6.00 -10.96
N SER A 50 11.08 6.75 -10.15
CA SER A 50 12.03 6.16 -9.21
C SER A 50 11.37 5.22 -8.18
N PHE A 51 10.08 5.38 -7.89
CA PHE A 51 9.34 4.50 -6.97
C PHE A 51 8.83 3.22 -7.63
N ALA A 52 8.86 3.12 -8.96
CA ALA A 52 8.40 1.94 -9.68
C ALA A 52 9.39 0.78 -9.52
N ALA A 53 8.87 -0.44 -9.42
CA ALA A 53 9.68 -1.65 -9.40
C ALA A 53 10.29 -1.91 -10.79
N PRO A 54 11.44 -2.62 -10.89
CA PRO A 54 12.08 -2.93 -12.17
C PRO A 54 11.15 -3.60 -13.19
N GLY A 55 10.20 -4.43 -12.72
CA GLY A 55 9.20 -5.08 -13.57
C GLY A 55 8.16 -4.14 -14.19
N ILE A 56 7.87 -3.00 -13.56
CA ILE A 56 7.06 -1.92 -14.16
C ILE A 56 7.92 -1.15 -15.16
N ALA A 57 9.15 -0.77 -14.75
CA ALA A 57 10.08 -0.05 -15.59
C ALA A 57 10.33 -0.74 -16.95
N ALA A 58 10.48 -2.08 -16.93
CA ALA A 58 10.71 -2.89 -18.12
C ALA A 58 9.52 -2.93 -19.12
N LYS A 59 8.32 -2.50 -18.73
CA LYS A 59 7.13 -2.47 -19.61
C LYS A 59 7.05 -1.22 -20.47
N PHE A 60 7.83 -0.19 -20.14
CA PHE A 60 7.78 1.10 -20.83
C PHE A 60 9.13 1.36 -21.50
N PRO A 61 9.12 1.94 -22.72
CA PRO A 61 10.36 2.24 -23.44
C PRO A 61 11.22 3.28 -22.71
N ASP A 62 10.57 4.21 -22.01
CA ASP A 62 11.20 5.25 -21.21
C ASP A 62 10.24 5.79 -20.13
N LYS A 63 10.76 6.71 -19.30
CA LYS A 63 10.02 7.38 -18.22
C LYS A 63 8.87 8.26 -18.74
N ASP A 64 9.01 8.87 -19.92
CA ASP A 64 8.03 9.80 -20.47
C ASP A 64 6.79 9.04 -20.94
N ALA A 65 6.99 7.87 -21.56
CA ALA A 65 5.93 6.96 -21.96
C ALA A 65 5.17 6.39 -20.75
N PHE A 66 5.89 6.02 -19.68
CA PHE A 66 5.27 5.66 -18.41
C PHE A 66 4.40 6.80 -17.87
N PHE A 67 4.96 8.01 -17.83
CA PHE A 67 4.28 9.15 -17.24
C PHE A 67 3.06 9.58 -18.06
N ALA A 68 3.15 9.58 -19.39
CA ALA A 68 2.02 9.83 -20.27
C ALA A 68 0.88 8.81 -20.06
N MET A 69 1.22 7.53 -19.86
CA MET A 69 0.25 6.49 -19.51
C MET A 69 -0.41 6.76 -18.16
N VAL A 70 0.36 7.14 -17.13
CA VAL A 70 -0.17 7.51 -15.81
C VAL A 70 -1.15 8.68 -15.93
N LYS A 71 -0.77 9.74 -16.63
CA LYS A 71 -1.67 10.89 -16.87
C LYS A 71 -2.94 10.49 -17.61
N LYS A 72 -2.91 9.49 -18.48
CA LYS A 72 -4.09 9.09 -19.24
C LYS A 72 -5.02 8.15 -18.46
N SER A 73 -4.46 7.17 -17.76
CA SER A 73 -5.21 6.02 -17.24
C SER A 73 -5.33 6.01 -15.72
N TYR A 74 -4.54 6.82 -15.02
CA TYR A 74 -4.47 6.86 -13.56
C TYR A 74 -4.76 8.25 -13.01
N GLN A 75 -5.62 9.02 -13.68
CA GLN A 75 -6.01 10.40 -13.31
C GLN A 75 -6.36 10.56 -11.81
N PRO A 76 -7.18 9.68 -11.18
CA PRO A 76 -7.49 9.82 -9.75
C PRO A 76 -6.25 9.81 -8.85
N VAL A 77 -5.23 9.06 -9.23
CA VAL A 77 -3.95 8.97 -8.49
C VAL A 77 -3.00 10.10 -8.87
N TYR A 78 -2.97 10.49 -10.15
CA TYR A 78 -2.07 11.52 -10.67
C TYR A 78 -2.46 12.92 -10.18
N HIS A 79 -3.76 13.22 -10.08
CA HIS A 79 -4.28 14.50 -9.60
C HIS A 79 -5.49 14.28 -8.66
N PRO A 80 -5.26 13.72 -7.46
CA PRO A 80 -6.32 13.49 -6.49
C PRO A 80 -6.90 14.82 -6.00
N GLY A 81 -8.20 14.85 -5.69
CA GLY A 81 -8.80 15.96 -4.95
C GLY A 81 -8.48 15.85 -3.46
N ASN A 82 -8.78 14.69 -2.88
CA ASN A 82 -8.34 14.28 -1.54
C ASN A 82 -8.01 12.79 -1.54
N TYR A 83 -7.18 12.34 -0.61
CA TYR A 83 -6.93 10.90 -0.42
C TYR A 83 -6.68 10.53 1.04
N ALA A 84 -6.90 9.26 1.37
CA ALA A 84 -6.58 8.67 2.66
C ALA A 84 -6.07 7.23 2.47
N PHE A 85 -5.20 6.78 3.37
CA PHE A 85 -4.77 5.39 3.39
C PHE A 85 -5.83 4.50 4.02
N GLY A 86 -6.24 3.46 3.28
CA GLY A 86 -7.19 2.45 3.70
C GLY A 86 -6.49 1.21 4.25
N ARG A 87 -7.07 0.05 3.95
CA ARG A 87 -6.57 -1.24 4.44
C ARG A 87 -5.17 -1.54 3.92
N SER A 88 -4.39 -2.19 4.77
CA SER A 88 -3.06 -2.72 4.44
C SER A 88 -3.02 -4.21 4.70
N LYS A 89 -2.30 -4.95 3.85
CA LYS A 89 -2.06 -6.38 3.98
C LYS A 89 -0.64 -6.69 3.56
N SER A 90 0.07 -7.52 4.32
CA SER A 90 1.34 -8.09 3.90
C SER A 90 1.24 -9.58 3.58
N GLU A 91 2.12 -10.04 2.71
CA GLU A 91 2.25 -11.42 2.28
C GLU A 91 3.74 -11.80 2.21
N SER A 92 4.02 -13.10 2.32
CA SER A 92 5.37 -13.66 2.16
C SER A 92 6.42 -12.98 3.05
N ASP A 93 6.15 -12.88 4.36
CA ASP A 93 7.07 -12.25 5.34
C ASP A 93 7.43 -10.81 4.94
N ASP A 94 6.39 -10.01 4.68
CA ASP A 94 6.47 -8.62 4.22
C ASP A 94 7.22 -8.41 2.88
N ALA A 95 7.50 -9.46 2.12
CA ALA A 95 8.09 -9.34 0.79
C ALA A 95 7.15 -8.67 -0.22
N VAL A 96 5.83 -8.84 -0.02
CA VAL A 96 4.79 -8.18 -0.83
C VAL A 96 3.82 -7.47 0.09
N LEU A 97 3.54 -6.20 -0.20
CA LEU A 97 2.56 -5.39 0.52
C LEU A 97 1.44 -4.95 -0.42
N TYR A 98 0.22 -4.96 0.09
CA TYR A 98 -0.94 -4.35 -0.56
C TYR A 98 -1.42 -3.20 0.30
N GLN A 99 -1.49 -2.00 -0.27
CA GLN A 99 -1.99 -0.80 0.41
C GLN A 99 -3.10 -0.17 -0.42
N GLU A 100 -4.27 -0.04 0.18
CA GLU A 100 -5.40 0.68 -0.40
C GLU A 100 -5.23 2.19 -0.17
N VAL A 101 -5.48 2.98 -1.21
CA VAL A 101 -5.63 4.43 -1.13
C VAL A 101 -7.05 4.76 -1.55
N LEU A 102 -7.81 5.36 -0.65
CA LEU A 102 -9.14 5.90 -0.90
C LEU A 102 -8.96 7.30 -1.48
N ILE A 103 -9.53 7.57 -2.64
CA ILE A 103 -9.34 8.81 -3.37
C ILE A 103 -10.70 9.41 -3.68
N THR A 104 -10.88 10.68 -3.36
CA THR A 104 -11.98 11.49 -3.89
C THR A 104 -11.41 12.35 -5.02
N GLY A 105 -11.88 12.12 -6.24
CA GLY A 105 -11.49 12.88 -7.43
C GLY A 105 -11.97 14.34 -7.35
N ARG A 106 -11.36 15.20 -8.16
CA ARG A 106 -11.77 16.62 -8.27
C ARG A 106 -13.17 16.81 -8.87
N ASP A 107 -13.65 15.78 -9.57
CA ASP A 107 -15.02 15.64 -10.08
C ASP A 107 -16.00 15.11 -9.02
N GLY A 108 -15.53 14.80 -7.81
CA GLY A 108 -16.34 14.23 -6.73
C GLY A 108 -16.55 12.73 -6.81
N GLN A 109 -15.94 12.03 -7.77
CA GLN A 109 -16.03 10.58 -7.86
C GLN A 109 -15.05 9.89 -6.92
N ASP A 110 -15.51 8.91 -6.15
CA ASP A 110 -14.67 8.13 -5.25
C ASP A 110 -14.06 6.91 -5.95
N TRP A 111 -12.80 6.64 -5.62
CA TRP A 111 -11.99 5.56 -6.17
C TRP A 111 -11.21 4.85 -5.05
N SER A 112 -10.95 3.56 -5.24
CA SER A 112 -9.93 2.84 -4.49
C SER A 112 -8.76 2.51 -5.43
N ALA A 113 -7.56 2.95 -5.08
CA ALA A 113 -6.33 2.52 -5.72
C ALA A 113 -5.63 1.48 -4.84
N ILE A 114 -5.55 0.25 -5.32
CA ILE A 114 -4.87 -0.85 -4.64
C ILE A 114 -3.44 -0.93 -5.17
N TYR A 115 -2.50 -0.53 -4.33
CA TYR A 115 -1.07 -0.59 -4.62
C TYR A 115 -0.52 -1.93 -4.20
N GLN A 116 0.26 -2.55 -5.07
CA GLN A 116 1.13 -3.66 -4.72
C GLN A 116 2.57 -3.15 -4.66
N LEU A 117 3.24 -3.37 -3.54
CA LEU A 117 4.66 -3.07 -3.37
C LEU A 117 5.45 -4.36 -3.18
N ALA A 118 6.65 -4.38 -3.72
CA ALA A 118 7.59 -5.49 -3.57
C ALA A 118 8.84 -5.00 -2.84
N ARG A 119 9.28 -5.76 -1.84
CA ARG A 119 10.56 -5.54 -1.17
C ARG A 119 11.70 -5.85 -2.13
N GLN A 120 12.64 -4.93 -2.24
CA GLN A 120 13.81 -5.04 -3.10
C GLN A 120 14.98 -5.69 -2.32
N PRO A 121 16.04 -6.14 -3.01
CA PRO A 121 17.21 -6.75 -2.35
C PRO A 121 17.91 -5.82 -1.34
N ASP A 122 17.80 -4.50 -1.52
CA ASP A 122 18.31 -3.48 -0.59
C ASP A 122 17.43 -3.28 0.66
N GLY A 123 16.29 -3.99 0.74
CA GLY A 123 15.34 -3.92 1.82
C GLY A 123 14.27 -2.84 1.69
N GLY A 124 14.37 -1.94 0.70
CA GLY A 124 13.38 -0.91 0.41
C GLY A 124 12.17 -1.45 -0.36
N TYR A 125 11.07 -0.70 -0.38
CA TYR A 125 9.88 -1.06 -1.16
C TYR A 125 9.80 -0.27 -2.46
N LYS A 126 9.36 -0.94 -3.53
CA LYS A 126 9.01 -0.31 -4.82
C LYS A 126 7.61 -0.75 -5.26
N ILE A 127 6.93 0.12 -5.98
CA ILE A 127 5.57 -0.11 -6.47
C ILE A 127 5.62 -1.04 -7.68
N ASN A 128 5.06 -2.24 -7.51
CA ASN A 128 5.01 -3.29 -8.52
C ASN A 128 3.72 -3.27 -9.35
N GLY A 129 2.71 -2.51 -8.93
CA GLY A 129 1.47 -2.32 -9.67
C GLY A 129 0.47 -1.47 -8.91
N VAL A 130 -0.49 -0.91 -9.66
CA VAL A 130 -1.63 -0.18 -9.12
C VAL A 130 -2.87 -0.60 -9.89
N GLN A 131 -3.92 -0.97 -9.17
CA GLN A 131 -5.25 -1.19 -9.73
C GLN A 131 -6.19 -0.12 -9.19
N ILE A 132 -6.84 0.64 -10.08
CA ILE A 132 -7.87 1.60 -9.71
C ILE A 132 -9.23 0.96 -9.95
N VAL A 133 -10.12 1.04 -8.95
CA VAL A 133 -11.51 0.64 -9.07
C VAL A 133 -12.42 1.77 -8.60
N PRO A 134 -13.56 2.03 -9.26
CA PRO A 134 -14.57 2.94 -8.74
C PRO A 134 -15.03 2.46 -7.37
N ASN A 135 -15.06 3.37 -6.39
CA ASN A 135 -15.61 3.06 -5.08
C ASN A 135 -17.11 3.37 -5.11
N THR A 136 -17.90 2.46 -5.70
CA THR A 136 -19.37 2.59 -5.77
C THR A 136 -20.05 2.17 -4.48
N THR A 137 -19.41 2.35 -3.33
CA THR A 137 -20.10 2.15 -2.06
C THR A 137 -21.13 3.26 -1.92
N SER A 138 -22.32 2.99 -2.46
CA SER A 138 -23.56 3.69 -2.16
C SER A 138 -23.56 3.88 -0.65
N LYS A 139 -23.56 5.13 -0.19
CA LYS A 139 -23.84 5.43 1.21
C LYS A 139 -25.15 4.72 1.52
N GLY A 140 -25.04 3.62 2.27
CA GLY A 140 -26.20 2.96 2.84
C GLY A 140 -27.02 4.02 3.54
N ILE A 141 -28.29 4.06 3.15
CA ILE A 141 -29.35 4.93 3.64
C ILE A 141 -29.35 4.96 5.18
#